data_AF-A0A972XZT1-F1
#
_entry.id   AF-A0A972XZT1-F1
#
_cell.length_a   1.000
_cell.length_b   1.000
_cell.length_c   1.000
_cell.angle_alpha   90.00
_cell.angle_beta   90.00
_cell.angle_gamma   90.00
#
_symmetry.space_group_name_H-M   'P 1'
#
loop_
_entity.id
_entity.type
_entity.pdbx_description
1 polymer ?
#
loop_
_entity_poly.entity_id
_entity_poly.type
_entity_poly.pdbx_seq_one_letter_code
_entity_poly.pdbx_strand_id
1 'polypeptide(L)'
;MNKLFYLLIAVVLFSSCGSDVTFNNPTFQGEIENVFWRADQYQLGTSDDGSLIITGIGNGQVVSLKVPDIGTANYTISPQTNIVAAEYIVGDITTGNTILYSTIGVGEGFINITEAGPEGFSGEFGFRAYNGVNAVSISFGTFYRIQPNIANPTLVSESCDYITGLVNTARATFNATPPNSDEYPAACAAYVNALQDQITYCGDPDGTIVDTIIILGDCQGANGNGTFTVNINGEDKVYDIIYVEQSGQFLQVRGEITGTNDTIDLRFDSSIDPSIGNCTPPPGDANCGVDVLRDVRIQYNGVIYTDADPSFPYFPDPNDPNATPSYFLGNLVTNAGNAFSGTLNGRLFEGGNANNGFITISNGIIDLTY
;
A
#
# COMPACT_ATOMS: atom_id res chain seq x y z
N MET A 1 34.47 -82.75 -22.43
CA MET A 1 34.46 -81.31 -22.15
C MET A 1 33.05 -80.86 -21.76
N ASN A 2 32.94 -80.28 -20.56
CA ASN A 2 32.17 -79.07 -20.32
C ASN A 2 30.63 -79.14 -20.16
N LYS A 3 30.01 -80.27 -19.76
CA LYS A 3 28.59 -80.25 -19.32
C LYS A 3 28.37 -79.39 -18.06
N LEU A 4 29.37 -79.36 -17.17
CA LEU A 4 29.38 -78.48 -15.99
C LEU A 4 29.53 -76.99 -16.35
N PHE A 5 30.13 -76.70 -17.52
CA PHE A 5 30.38 -75.33 -17.98
C PHE A 5 29.08 -74.66 -18.46
N TYR A 6 28.19 -75.42 -19.10
CA TYR A 6 26.87 -74.91 -19.50
C TYR A 6 25.97 -74.62 -18.29
N LEU A 7 26.11 -75.39 -17.20
CA LEU A 7 25.38 -75.13 -15.96
C LEU A 7 25.89 -73.86 -15.26
N LEU A 8 27.20 -73.61 -15.29
CA LEU A 8 27.81 -72.40 -14.73
C LEU A 8 27.40 -71.14 -15.52
N ILE A 9 27.33 -71.23 -16.86
CA ILE A 9 26.86 -70.14 -17.73
C ILE A 9 25.36 -69.87 -17.52
N ALA A 10 24.55 -70.91 -17.32
CA ALA A 10 23.11 -70.75 -17.05
C ALA A 10 22.83 -70.03 -15.72
N VAL A 11 23.62 -70.29 -14.67
CA VAL A 11 23.44 -69.64 -13.35
C VAL A 11 23.81 -68.15 -13.38
N VAL A 12 24.82 -67.76 -14.16
CA VAL A 12 25.24 -66.34 -14.32
C VAL A 12 24.20 -65.52 -15.09
N LEU A 13 23.40 -66.15 -15.97
CA LEU A 13 22.35 -65.46 -16.72
C LEU A 13 21.10 -65.14 -15.87
N PHE A 14 20.90 -65.79 -14.72
CA PHE A 14 19.77 -65.50 -13.81
C PHE A 14 20.12 -64.52 -12.68
N SER A 15 21.38 -64.09 -12.53
CA SER A 15 21.80 -63.17 -11.46
C SER A 15 21.83 -61.69 -11.85
N SER A 16 21.35 -61.31 -13.05
CA SER A 16 21.51 -59.95 -13.60
C SER A 16 20.27 -59.05 -13.52
N CYS A 17 19.25 -59.40 -12.74
CA CYS A 17 18.13 -58.49 -12.46
C CYS A 17 18.07 -58.13 -10.97
N GLY A 18 19.21 -57.81 -10.37
CA GLY A 18 19.25 -56.99 -9.15
C GLY A 18 19.26 -55.53 -9.56
N SER A 19 18.12 -54.99 -10.00
CA SER A 19 17.96 -53.53 -10.03
C SER A 19 17.92 -53.09 -8.57
N ASP A 20 19.02 -52.56 -8.05
CA ASP A 20 19.01 -51.76 -6.83
C ASP A 20 18.11 -50.55 -7.09
N VAL A 21 16.81 -50.74 -6.88
CA VAL A 21 15.86 -49.64 -6.74
C VAL A 21 16.25 -48.93 -5.46
N THR A 22 16.97 -47.82 -5.61
CA THR A 22 17.18 -46.87 -4.54
C THR A 22 15.82 -46.28 -4.20
N PHE A 23 15.22 -46.77 -3.11
CA PHE A 23 13.97 -46.25 -2.59
C PHE A 23 14.22 -44.84 -2.04
N ASN A 24 14.03 -43.84 -2.89
CA ASN A 24 14.01 -42.44 -2.47
C ASN A 24 12.69 -42.16 -1.74
N ASN A 25 12.66 -42.58 -0.48
CA ASN A 25 11.52 -42.44 0.41
C ASN A 25 11.99 -41.87 1.75
N PRO A 26 11.62 -40.63 2.13
CA PRO A 26 10.76 -39.69 1.38
C PRO A 26 11.46 -39.00 0.19
N THR A 27 10.69 -38.33 -0.67
CA THR A 27 11.22 -37.47 -1.74
C THR A 27 10.41 -36.19 -1.92
N PHE A 28 11.06 -35.11 -2.35
CA PHE A 28 10.48 -33.87 -2.89
C PHE A 28 11.40 -33.40 -4.02
N GLN A 29 10.89 -33.35 -5.25
CA GLN A 29 11.69 -33.06 -6.45
C GLN A 29 10.81 -32.49 -7.57
N GLY A 30 11.44 -31.95 -8.60
CA GLY A 30 10.79 -31.45 -9.81
C GLY A 30 11.80 -30.87 -10.78
N GLU A 31 11.32 -30.10 -11.75
CA GLU A 31 12.15 -29.33 -12.68
C GLU A 31 11.89 -27.85 -12.50
N ILE A 32 12.94 -27.08 -12.16
CA ILE A 32 12.92 -25.62 -12.10
C ILE A 32 13.51 -25.12 -13.41
N GLU A 33 12.73 -24.41 -14.23
CA GLU A 33 13.16 -23.94 -15.56
C GLU A 33 13.73 -25.08 -16.44
N ASN A 34 13.08 -26.26 -16.41
CA ASN A 34 13.51 -27.49 -17.09
C ASN A 34 14.84 -28.09 -16.59
N VAL A 35 15.33 -27.65 -15.43
CA VAL A 35 16.51 -28.20 -14.76
C VAL A 35 16.07 -29.05 -13.57
N PHE A 36 16.49 -30.31 -13.55
CA PHE A 36 16.16 -31.22 -12.45
C PHE A 36 16.65 -30.67 -11.11
N TRP A 37 15.73 -30.64 -10.14
CA TRP A 37 15.97 -30.24 -8.77
C TRP A 37 15.39 -31.25 -7.80
N ARG A 38 16.10 -31.47 -6.69
CA ARG A 38 15.67 -32.31 -5.59
C ARG A 38 16.05 -31.65 -4.28
N ALA A 39 15.14 -31.71 -3.32
CA ALA A 39 15.38 -31.25 -1.97
C ALA A 39 16.24 -32.25 -1.19
N ASP A 40 17.12 -31.72 -0.35
CA ASP A 40 17.93 -32.46 0.63
C ASP A 40 17.18 -32.61 1.97
N GLN A 41 16.24 -31.70 2.24
CA GLN A 41 15.44 -31.65 3.45
C GLN A 41 13.97 -31.34 3.12
N TYR A 42 13.07 -31.77 4.01
CA TYR A 42 11.64 -31.61 3.84
C TYR A 42 11.02 -31.09 5.13
N GLN A 43 10.01 -30.24 5.00
CA GLN A 43 9.19 -29.77 6.10
C GLN A 43 7.72 -29.94 5.75
N LEU A 44 6.92 -30.40 6.70
CA LEU A 44 5.47 -30.48 6.56
C LEU A 44 4.81 -30.21 7.90
N GLY A 45 3.76 -29.39 7.89
CA GLY A 45 2.97 -29.07 9.07
C GLY A 45 1.70 -28.30 8.72
N THR A 46 0.87 -28.08 9.74
CA THR A 46 -0.36 -27.28 9.63
C THR A 46 -0.07 -25.88 10.16
N SER A 47 -0.34 -24.85 9.34
CA SER A 47 -0.23 -23.43 9.70
C SER A 47 -1.33 -23.01 10.68
N ASP A 48 -1.21 -21.82 11.26
CA ASP A 48 -2.17 -21.26 12.22
C ASP A 48 -3.58 -21.07 11.61
N ASP A 49 -3.65 -20.83 10.30
CA ASP A 49 -4.91 -20.71 9.55
C ASP A 49 -5.55 -22.08 9.22
N GLY A 50 -4.93 -23.19 9.63
CA GLY A 50 -5.38 -24.56 9.36
C GLY A 50 -4.93 -25.13 8.02
N SER A 51 -4.25 -24.35 7.18
CA SER A 51 -3.70 -24.83 5.91
C SER A 51 -2.54 -25.80 6.13
N LEU A 52 -2.36 -26.74 5.20
CA LEU A 52 -1.19 -27.60 5.14
C LEU A 52 -0.10 -26.93 4.31
N ILE A 53 1.13 -26.88 4.83
CA ILE A 53 2.30 -26.40 4.10
C ILE A 53 3.32 -27.53 3.97
N ILE A 54 3.78 -27.76 2.75
CA ILE A 54 4.79 -28.76 2.38
C ILE A 54 5.96 -28.03 1.72
N THR A 55 7.16 -28.18 2.26
CA THR A 55 8.34 -27.46 1.80
C THR A 55 9.50 -28.42 1.52
N GLY A 56 10.10 -28.30 0.35
CA GLY A 56 11.37 -28.92 -0.01
C GLY A 56 12.51 -27.90 0.00
N ILE A 57 13.65 -28.25 0.60
CA ILE A 57 14.84 -27.40 0.72
C ILE A 57 16.05 -28.15 0.16
N GLY A 58 16.77 -27.59 -0.80
CA GLY A 58 17.99 -28.20 -1.33
C GLY A 58 18.78 -27.26 -2.24
N ASN A 59 20.10 -27.39 -2.24
CA ASN A 59 21.01 -26.56 -3.04
C ASN A 59 20.79 -25.03 -2.94
N GLY A 60 20.44 -24.53 -1.75
CA GLY A 60 20.16 -23.10 -1.54
C GLY A 60 18.83 -22.61 -2.16
N GLN A 61 17.95 -23.54 -2.52
CA GLN A 61 16.64 -23.28 -3.09
C GLN A 61 15.55 -23.89 -2.20
N VAL A 62 14.41 -23.22 -2.12
CA VAL A 62 13.24 -23.67 -1.35
C VAL A 62 12.01 -23.65 -2.24
N VAL A 63 11.22 -24.72 -2.21
CA VAL A 63 9.90 -24.79 -2.85
C VAL A 63 8.87 -25.09 -1.77
N SER A 64 7.88 -24.21 -1.60
CA SER A 64 6.80 -24.37 -0.62
C SER A 64 5.45 -24.47 -1.32
N LEU A 65 4.58 -25.33 -0.82
CA LEU A 65 3.23 -25.58 -1.33
C LEU A 65 2.24 -25.41 -0.18
N LYS A 66 1.20 -24.59 -0.36
CA LYS A 66 0.11 -24.34 0.59
C LYS A 66 -1.22 -24.84 0.01
N VAL A 67 -1.96 -25.59 0.80
CA VAL A 67 -3.29 -26.13 0.46
C VAL A 67 -4.23 -26.05 1.66
N PRO A 68 -5.55 -25.87 1.46
CA PRO A 68 -6.49 -25.61 2.56
C PRO A 68 -6.86 -26.82 3.41
N ASP A 69 -6.71 -28.04 2.89
CA ASP A 69 -7.16 -29.26 3.54
C ASP A 69 -6.07 -30.34 3.46
N ILE A 70 -5.98 -31.13 4.53
CA ILE A 70 -5.08 -32.27 4.73
C ILE A 70 -5.60 -33.57 4.08
N GLY A 71 -6.65 -33.50 3.27
CA GLY A 71 -7.20 -34.63 2.51
C GLY A 71 -6.60 -34.82 1.11
N THR A 72 -6.85 -35.99 0.52
CA THR A 72 -6.55 -36.24 -0.89
C THR A 72 -7.48 -35.43 -1.79
N ALA A 73 -6.93 -34.52 -2.59
CA ALA A 73 -7.68 -33.64 -3.47
C ALA A 73 -6.80 -33.04 -4.56
N ASN A 74 -7.44 -32.47 -5.59
CA ASN A 74 -6.79 -31.71 -6.64
C ASN A 74 -7.07 -30.22 -6.43
N TYR A 75 -6.02 -29.44 -6.18
CA TYR A 75 -6.11 -28.01 -5.95
C TYR A 75 -5.58 -27.25 -7.16
N THR A 76 -6.32 -26.25 -7.59
CA THR A 76 -5.88 -25.31 -8.63
C THR A 76 -5.39 -24.04 -7.95
N ILE A 77 -4.20 -23.59 -8.32
CA ILE A 77 -3.68 -22.29 -7.92
C ILE A 77 -4.36 -21.24 -8.81
N SER A 78 -5.09 -20.33 -8.18
CA SER A 78 -5.82 -19.25 -8.84
C SER A 78 -5.32 -17.92 -8.25
N PRO A 79 -5.08 -16.91 -9.09
CA PRO A 79 -4.57 -15.62 -8.62
C PRO A 79 -5.59 -14.81 -7.80
N GLN A 80 -6.86 -15.25 -7.75
CA GLN A 80 -7.93 -14.55 -7.03
C GLN A 80 -7.95 -14.83 -5.53
N THR A 81 -7.29 -15.91 -5.06
CA THR A 81 -7.31 -16.30 -3.63
C THR A 81 -5.97 -16.87 -3.19
N ASN A 82 -5.59 -16.65 -1.94
CA ASN A 82 -4.34 -17.19 -1.37
C ASN A 82 -4.53 -18.53 -0.63
N ILE A 83 -5.69 -19.17 -0.85
CA ILE A 83 -6.07 -20.42 -0.19
C ILE A 83 -5.20 -21.59 -0.67
N VAL A 84 -4.84 -21.58 -1.96
CA VAL A 84 -3.91 -22.52 -2.59
C VAL A 84 -2.79 -21.68 -3.20
N ALA A 85 -1.57 -21.88 -2.72
CA ALA A 85 -0.44 -21.06 -3.14
C ALA A 85 0.85 -21.89 -3.20
N ALA A 86 1.83 -21.39 -3.95
CA ALA A 86 3.17 -21.95 -3.99
C ALA A 86 4.22 -20.85 -4.05
N GLU A 87 5.40 -21.16 -3.50
CA GLU A 87 6.53 -20.27 -3.47
C GLU A 87 7.79 -20.96 -3.95
N TYR A 88 8.65 -20.19 -4.60
CA TYR A 88 10.02 -20.56 -4.89
C TYR A 88 10.96 -19.48 -4.38
N ILE A 89 11.95 -19.90 -3.61
CA ILE A 89 12.93 -19.02 -2.98
C ILE A 89 14.32 -19.44 -3.40
N VAL A 90 15.15 -18.48 -3.83
CA VAL A 90 16.53 -18.73 -4.24
C VAL A 90 17.42 -17.57 -3.80
N GLY A 91 18.64 -17.87 -3.38
CA GLY A 91 19.66 -16.86 -3.11
C GLY A 91 20.14 -16.18 -4.41
N ASP A 92 20.17 -14.85 -4.41
CA ASP A 92 20.86 -14.05 -5.41
C ASP A 92 22.35 -14.00 -5.06
N ILE A 93 23.15 -14.74 -5.84
CA ILE A 93 24.60 -14.81 -5.67
C ILE A 93 25.32 -13.48 -5.94
N THR A 94 24.67 -12.51 -6.59
CA THR A 94 25.26 -11.21 -6.93
C THR A 94 25.07 -10.18 -5.82
N THR A 95 23.93 -10.23 -5.13
CA THR A 95 23.58 -9.27 -4.07
C THR A 95 23.70 -9.87 -2.67
N GLY A 96 23.74 -11.19 -2.54
CA GLY A 96 23.64 -11.90 -1.26
C GLY A 96 22.23 -11.90 -0.66
N ASN A 97 21.24 -11.36 -1.40
CA ASN A 97 19.85 -11.32 -0.98
C ASN A 97 19.11 -12.60 -1.38
N THR A 98 17.89 -12.74 -0.88
CA THR A 98 16.97 -13.81 -1.25
C THR A 98 15.94 -13.27 -2.25
N ILE A 99 15.67 -14.02 -3.32
CA ILE A 99 14.60 -13.72 -4.28
C ILE A 99 13.43 -14.66 -3.97
N LEU A 100 12.25 -14.08 -3.76
CA LEU A 100 10.99 -14.79 -3.61
C LEU A 100 10.17 -14.67 -4.90
N TYR A 101 9.74 -15.80 -5.42
CA TYR A 101 8.68 -15.91 -6.41
C TYR A 101 7.46 -16.52 -5.72
N SER A 102 6.31 -15.87 -5.84
CA SER A 102 5.06 -16.36 -5.26
C SER A 102 3.98 -16.49 -6.33
N THR A 103 3.06 -17.42 -6.14
CA THR A 103 1.85 -17.49 -6.95
C THR A 103 0.73 -16.58 -6.43
N ILE A 104 0.89 -16.00 -5.23
CA ILE A 104 -0.08 -15.08 -4.65
C ILE A 104 -0.26 -13.87 -5.56
N GLY A 105 -1.52 -13.52 -5.85
CA GLY A 105 -1.93 -12.38 -6.67
C GLY A 105 -1.86 -12.57 -8.19
N VAL A 106 -0.90 -13.33 -8.73
CA VAL A 106 -0.69 -13.42 -10.21
C VAL A 106 -0.31 -14.80 -10.75
N GLY A 107 0.06 -15.76 -9.90
CA GLY A 107 0.52 -17.07 -10.35
C GLY A 107 -0.60 -18.05 -10.68
N GLU A 108 -0.21 -19.17 -11.28
CA GLU A 108 -1.10 -20.24 -11.69
C GLU A 108 -0.41 -21.60 -11.55
N GLY A 109 -1.20 -22.68 -11.52
CA GLY A 109 -0.67 -24.04 -11.36
C GLY A 109 -1.64 -24.99 -10.68
N PHE A 110 -1.09 -26.09 -10.17
CA PHE A 110 -1.84 -27.11 -9.47
C PHE A 110 -1.00 -27.76 -8.36
N ILE A 111 -1.71 -28.27 -7.36
CA ILE A 111 -1.17 -29.13 -6.30
C ILE A 111 -2.16 -30.27 -6.12
N ASN A 112 -1.74 -31.51 -6.35
CA ASN A 112 -2.58 -32.70 -6.21
C ASN A 112 -2.04 -33.55 -5.07
N ILE A 113 -2.85 -33.79 -4.04
CA ILE A 113 -2.55 -34.73 -2.96
C ILE A 113 -3.19 -36.08 -3.29
N THR A 114 -2.37 -37.09 -3.56
CA THR A 114 -2.82 -38.43 -3.93
C THR A 114 -2.81 -39.41 -2.74
N GLU A 115 -2.03 -39.12 -1.71
CA GLU A 115 -1.97 -39.89 -0.46
C GLU A 115 -1.92 -38.91 0.72
N ALA A 116 -2.76 -39.14 1.72
CA ALA A 116 -2.76 -38.40 2.97
C ALA A 116 -3.08 -39.35 4.12
N GLY A 117 -2.19 -39.44 5.10
CA GLY A 117 -2.38 -40.32 6.25
C GLY A 117 -1.13 -40.49 7.11
N PRO A 118 -1.14 -41.47 8.04
CA PRO A 118 -0.03 -41.70 8.98
C PRO A 118 1.31 -42.03 8.30
N GLU A 119 1.27 -42.63 7.10
CA GLU A 119 2.45 -42.96 6.29
C GLU A 119 3.07 -41.74 5.59
N GLY A 120 2.43 -40.57 5.71
CA GLY A 120 2.85 -39.31 5.11
C GLY A 120 1.94 -38.85 3.97
N PHE A 121 2.34 -37.74 3.38
CA PHE A 121 1.66 -37.10 2.25
C PHE A 121 2.42 -37.34 0.97
N SER A 122 1.71 -37.69 -0.09
CA SER A 122 2.25 -37.88 -1.43
C SER A 122 1.40 -37.15 -2.47
N GLY A 123 2.03 -36.70 -3.55
CA GLY A 123 1.34 -35.93 -4.57
C GLY A 123 2.23 -35.36 -5.64
N GLU A 124 1.61 -34.57 -6.50
CA GLU A 124 2.21 -33.92 -7.67
C GLU A 124 1.93 -32.42 -7.64
N PHE A 125 2.83 -31.62 -8.22
CA PHE A 125 2.64 -30.19 -8.31
C PHE A 125 3.31 -29.61 -9.56
N GLY A 126 2.82 -28.46 -9.98
CA GLY A 126 3.44 -27.65 -11.01
C GLY A 126 2.85 -26.25 -10.99
N PHE A 127 3.69 -25.23 -11.12
CA PHE A 127 3.23 -23.85 -11.03
C PHE A 127 4.14 -22.87 -11.75
N ARG A 128 3.58 -21.69 -12.00
CA ARG A 128 4.29 -20.51 -12.48
C ARG A 128 4.11 -19.38 -11.47
N ALA A 129 5.22 -18.92 -10.90
CA ALA A 129 5.27 -17.92 -9.84
C ALA A 129 6.01 -16.66 -10.31
N TYR A 130 5.76 -15.52 -9.66
CA TYR A 130 6.28 -14.22 -10.06
C TYR A 130 6.91 -13.47 -8.89
N ASN A 131 7.89 -12.60 -9.18
CA ASN A 131 8.51 -11.69 -8.19
C ASN A 131 8.20 -10.21 -8.46
N GLY A 132 7.12 -9.94 -9.21
CA GLY A 132 6.74 -8.61 -9.69
C GLY A 132 7.33 -8.22 -11.04
N VAL A 133 8.45 -8.83 -11.48
CA VAL A 133 9.10 -8.53 -12.77
C VAL A 133 9.28 -9.78 -13.62
N ASN A 134 9.87 -10.81 -13.03
CA ASN A 134 10.19 -12.07 -13.69
C ASN A 134 9.24 -13.18 -13.23
N ALA A 135 9.19 -14.24 -14.04
CA ALA A 135 8.48 -15.46 -13.71
C ALA A 135 9.47 -16.62 -13.58
N VAL A 136 9.09 -17.62 -12.78
CA VAL A 136 9.75 -18.93 -12.70
C VAL A 136 8.70 -20.02 -12.89
N SER A 137 9.05 -21.08 -13.62
CA SER A 137 8.23 -22.27 -13.80
C SER A 137 8.83 -23.47 -13.10
N ILE A 138 8.00 -24.14 -12.30
CA ILE A 138 8.29 -25.44 -11.71
C ILE A 138 7.34 -26.47 -12.29
N SER A 139 7.88 -27.55 -12.84
CA SER A 139 7.14 -28.59 -13.55
C SER A 139 7.57 -29.98 -13.10
N PHE A 140 6.75 -30.99 -13.42
CA PHE A 140 6.98 -32.40 -13.04
C PHE A 140 7.30 -32.59 -11.55
N GLY A 141 6.71 -31.74 -10.69
CA GLY A 141 6.92 -31.76 -9.27
C GLY A 141 6.27 -32.98 -8.62
N THR A 142 6.98 -33.66 -7.73
CA THR A 142 6.49 -34.79 -6.96
C THR A 142 6.97 -34.72 -5.52
N PHE A 143 6.09 -35.00 -4.57
CA PHE A 143 6.46 -35.28 -3.19
C PHE A 143 5.91 -36.65 -2.78
N TYR A 144 6.64 -37.40 -1.97
CA TYR A 144 6.28 -38.76 -1.61
C TYR A 144 6.56 -39.03 -0.14
N ARG A 145 5.51 -39.43 0.58
CA ARG A 145 5.51 -39.85 1.99
C ARG A 145 6.25 -38.90 2.93
N ILE A 146 6.04 -37.60 2.74
CA ILE A 146 6.55 -36.60 3.68
C ILE A 146 5.64 -36.61 4.89
N GLN A 147 6.22 -36.85 6.07
CA GLN A 147 5.49 -36.86 7.33
C GLN A 147 5.56 -35.49 8.01
N PRO A 148 4.53 -35.10 8.79
CA PRO A 148 4.57 -33.88 9.58
C PRO A 148 5.76 -33.88 10.54
N ASN A 149 6.58 -32.83 10.49
CA ASN A 149 7.82 -32.74 11.26
C ASN A 149 8.10 -31.33 11.80
N ILE A 150 7.22 -30.37 11.52
CA ILE A 150 7.28 -29.01 12.04
C ILE A 150 5.88 -28.57 12.50
N ALA A 151 5.84 -27.77 13.56
CA ALA A 151 4.61 -27.12 14.00
C ALA A 151 4.50 -25.74 13.34
N ASN A 152 3.30 -25.39 12.88
CA ASN A 152 2.93 -24.06 12.39
C ASN A 152 3.92 -23.49 11.37
N PRO A 153 4.23 -24.20 10.26
CA PRO A 153 4.97 -23.61 9.16
C PRO A 153 4.20 -22.42 8.57
N THR A 154 4.91 -21.51 7.91
CA THR A 154 4.32 -20.33 7.26
C THR A 154 4.99 -20.11 5.92
N LEU A 155 4.22 -19.67 4.90
CA LEU A 155 4.81 -19.18 3.65
C LEU A 155 5.61 -17.90 3.92
N VAL A 156 6.71 -17.69 3.21
CA VAL A 156 7.55 -16.51 3.42
C VAL A 156 6.81 -15.24 3.02
N SER A 157 6.00 -15.27 1.96
CA SER A 157 5.14 -14.15 1.55
C SER A 157 4.05 -13.79 2.56
N GLU A 158 3.70 -14.71 3.45
CA GLU A 158 2.71 -14.48 4.52
C GLU A 158 3.39 -14.20 5.87
N SER A 159 4.74 -14.20 5.92
CA SER A 159 5.49 -13.95 7.15
C SER A 159 5.54 -12.46 7.48
N CYS A 160 5.46 -12.15 8.78
CA CYS A 160 5.44 -10.75 9.22
C CYS A 160 6.73 -9.99 8.86
N ASP A 161 7.89 -10.66 8.90
CA ASP A 161 9.17 -10.05 8.53
C ASP A 161 9.19 -9.62 7.06
N TYR A 162 8.67 -10.46 6.17
CA TYR A 162 8.57 -10.16 4.74
C TYR A 162 7.59 -9.01 4.47
N ILE A 163 6.38 -9.08 5.04
CA ILE A 163 5.36 -8.04 4.89
C ILE A 163 5.86 -6.70 5.42
N THR A 164 6.55 -6.68 6.57
CA THR A 164 7.18 -5.46 7.10
C THR A 164 8.22 -4.89 6.13
N GLY A 165 8.98 -5.74 5.42
CA GLY A 165 9.88 -5.34 4.35
C GLY A 165 9.15 -4.66 3.18
N LEU A 166 7.99 -5.18 2.77
CA LEU A 166 7.15 -4.58 1.73
C LEU A 166 6.60 -3.22 2.17
N VAL A 167 6.11 -3.12 3.41
CA VAL A 167 5.63 -1.85 4.02
C VAL A 167 6.73 -0.80 3.99
N ASN A 168 7.95 -1.16 4.42
CA ASN A 168 9.08 -0.23 4.40
C ASN A 168 9.41 0.26 2.97
N THR A 169 9.30 -0.63 1.98
CA THR A 169 9.53 -0.30 0.57
C THR A 169 8.43 0.63 0.02
N ALA A 170 7.17 0.31 0.29
CA ALA A 170 6.04 1.12 -0.12
C ALA A 170 6.06 2.50 0.55
N ARG A 171 6.38 2.56 1.86
CA ARG A 171 6.56 3.81 2.60
C ARG A 171 7.68 4.67 2.02
N ALA A 172 8.81 4.06 1.66
CA ALA A 172 9.92 4.80 1.05
C ALA A 172 9.51 5.42 -0.29
N THR A 173 8.73 4.68 -1.09
CA THR A 173 8.18 5.19 -2.36
C THR A 173 7.19 6.32 -2.12
N PHE A 174 6.23 6.14 -1.19
CA PHE A 174 5.27 7.15 -0.79
C PHE A 174 5.96 8.45 -0.30
N ASN A 175 6.91 8.35 0.64
CA ASN A 175 7.63 9.50 1.17
C ASN A 175 8.48 10.24 0.11
N ALA A 176 8.91 9.55 -0.94
CA ALA A 176 9.66 10.14 -2.04
C ALA A 176 8.77 10.74 -3.13
N THR A 177 7.45 10.50 -3.08
CA THR A 177 6.49 10.93 -4.10
C THR A 177 5.87 12.27 -3.68
N PRO A 178 6.05 13.35 -4.45
CA PRO A 178 5.47 14.66 -4.12
C PRO A 178 3.93 14.60 -4.06
N PRO A 179 3.26 15.23 -3.07
CA PRO A 179 1.81 15.22 -2.94
C PRO A 179 1.03 15.77 -4.14
N ASN A 180 1.65 16.60 -4.97
CA ASN A 180 1.07 17.23 -6.16
C ASN A 180 1.40 16.48 -7.47
N SER A 181 2.05 15.33 -7.38
CA SER A 181 2.41 14.52 -8.55
C SER A 181 1.28 13.57 -8.95
N ASP A 182 1.18 13.27 -10.24
CA ASP A 182 0.22 12.30 -10.78
C ASP A 182 0.47 10.87 -10.22
N GLU A 183 1.69 10.60 -9.74
CA GLU A 183 2.09 9.33 -9.13
C GLU A 183 1.65 9.17 -7.67
N TYR A 184 1.32 10.27 -6.98
CA TYR A 184 0.99 10.23 -5.54
C TYR A 184 -0.15 9.29 -5.19
N PRO A 185 -1.30 9.29 -5.92
CA PRO A 185 -2.39 8.38 -5.58
C PRO A 185 -1.99 6.92 -5.65
N ALA A 186 -1.17 6.54 -6.64
CA ALA A 186 -0.68 5.17 -6.78
C ALA A 186 0.31 4.80 -5.66
N ALA A 187 1.24 5.69 -5.32
CA ALA A 187 2.21 5.46 -4.25
C ALA A 187 1.54 5.37 -2.87
N CYS A 188 0.58 6.25 -2.59
CA CYS A 188 -0.21 6.23 -1.37
C CYS A 188 -1.06 4.96 -1.26
N ALA A 189 -1.79 4.59 -2.32
CA ALA A 189 -2.60 3.37 -2.34
C ALA A 189 -1.74 2.11 -2.14
N ALA A 190 -0.56 2.04 -2.75
CA ALA A 190 0.38 0.94 -2.53
C ALA A 190 0.84 0.85 -1.06
N TYR A 191 1.09 1.99 -0.41
CA TYR A 191 1.45 2.02 1.00
C TYR A 191 0.28 1.60 1.91
N VAL A 192 -0.92 2.10 1.65
CA VAL A 192 -2.13 1.69 2.37
C VAL A 192 -2.38 0.18 2.24
N ASN A 193 -2.27 -0.37 1.03
CA ASN A 193 -2.42 -1.82 0.81
C ASN A 193 -1.38 -2.63 1.59
N ALA A 194 -0.11 -2.19 1.60
CA ALA A 194 0.93 -2.87 2.37
C ALA A 194 0.65 -2.82 3.89
N LEU A 195 0.12 -1.71 4.41
CA LEU A 195 -0.30 -1.61 5.81
C LEU A 195 -1.50 -2.52 6.12
N GLN A 196 -2.45 -2.68 5.19
CA GLN A 196 -3.57 -3.62 5.33
C GLN A 196 -3.09 -5.08 5.32
N ASP A 197 -2.11 -5.41 4.49
CA ASP A 197 -1.46 -6.73 4.52
C ASP A 197 -0.76 -6.94 5.87
N GLN A 198 -0.08 -5.91 6.39
CA GLN A 198 0.54 -5.97 7.72
C GLN A 198 -0.48 -6.22 8.82
N ILE A 199 -1.62 -5.54 8.82
CA ILE A 199 -2.72 -5.82 9.78
C ILE A 199 -3.18 -7.28 9.65
N THR A 200 -3.31 -7.76 8.42
CA THR A 200 -3.83 -9.11 8.13
C THR A 200 -2.90 -10.22 8.63
N TYR A 201 -1.59 -10.09 8.37
CA TYR A 201 -0.61 -11.14 8.62
C TYR A 201 0.21 -10.95 9.91
N CYS A 202 0.40 -9.72 10.37
CA CYS A 202 1.12 -9.40 11.61
C CYS A 202 0.21 -9.01 12.78
N GLY A 203 -1.01 -8.52 12.49
CA GLY A 203 -1.88 -7.90 13.48
C GLY A 203 -1.53 -6.44 13.79
N ASP A 204 -2.46 -5.75 14.46
CA ASP A 204 -2.32 -4.36 14.92
C ASP A 204 -3.00 -4.18 16.30
N PRO A 205 -2.42 -4.73 17.38
CA PRO A 205 -3.07 -4.79 18.68
C PRO A 205 -3.18 -3.42 19.37
N ASP A 206 -2.33 -2.46 19.01
CA ASP A 206 -2.34 -1.09 19.56
C ASP A 206 -3.08 -0.08 18.67
N GLY A 207 -3.51 -0.49 17.48
CA GLY A 207 -4.27 0.34 16.54
C GLY A 207 -3.41 1.35 15.78
N THR A 208 -2.07 1.29 15.93
CA THR A 208 -1.17 2.29 15.35
C THR A 208 -1.15 2.23 13.82
N ILE A 209 -1.33 1.05 13.24
CA ILE A 209 -1.39 0.89 11.78
C ILE A 209 -2.73 1.41 11.25
N VAL A 210 -3.84 1.10 11.92
CA VAL A 210 -5.17 1.63 11.60
C VAL A 210 -5.18 3.16 11.66
N ASP A 211 -4.62 3.77 12.71
CA ASP A 211 -4.51 5.23 12.84
C ASP A 211 -3.69 5.84 11.69
N THR A 212 -2.61 5.17 11.27
CA THR A 212 -1.80 5.60 10.13
C THR A 212 -2.61 5.57 8.82
N ILE A 213 -3.41 4.52 8.58
CA ILE A 213 -4.27 4.43 7.39
C ILE A 213 -5.33 5.55 7.40
N ILE A 214 -5.92 5.86 8.55
CA ILE A 214 -6.89 6.96 8.69
C ILE A 214 -6.24 8.31 8.34
N ILE A 215 -5.00 8.55 8.80
CA ILE A 215 -4.26 9.78 8.51
C ILE A 215 -3.94 9.92 7.02
N LEU A 216 -3.62 8.81 6.33
CA LEU A 216 -3.34 8.82 4.88
C LEU A 216 -4.57 9.16 4.02
N GLY A 217 -5.78 9.00 4.57
CA GLY A 217 -7.02 9.41 3.92
C GLY A 217 -7.32 8.62 2.64
N ASP A 218 -7.89 9.31 1.65
CA ASP A 218 -8.37 8.74 0.38
C ASP A 218 -7.31 8.69 -0.73
N CYS A 219 -6.06 9.03 -0.40
CA CYS A 219 -4.93 9.07 -1.31
C CYS A 219 -5.12 9.98 -2.54
N GLN A 220 -5.99 10.99 -2.49
CA GLN A 220 -6.13 11.91 -3.63
C GLN A 220 -4.97 12.92 -3.73
N GLY A 221 -4.17 13.08 -2.69
CA GLY A 221 -3.03 14.00 -2.67
C GLY A 221 -3.46 15.47 -2.68
N ALA A 222 -2.50 16.34 -2.99
CA ALA A 222 -2.77 17.75 -3.22
C ALA A 222 -3.44 17.90 -4.59
N ASN A 223 -4.70 18.30 -4.58
CA ASN A 223 -5.52 18.49 -5.78
C ASN A 223 -5.58 19.96 -6.25
N GLY A 224 -5.09 20.91 -5.45
CA GLY A 224 -4.98 22.31 -5.86
C GLY A 224 -3.74 22.55 -6.71
N ASN A 225 -3.94 23.14 -7.89
CA ASN A 225 -2.87 23.55 -8.79
C ASN A 225 -2.92 25.07 -9.02
N GLY A 226 -1.79 25.75 -8.92
CA GLY A 226 -1.67 27.17 -9.21
C GLY A 226 -0.76 27.88 -8.22
N THR A 227 -1.07 29.14 -7.93
CA THR A 227 -0.27 29.99 -7.04
C THR A 227 -1.01 30.22 -5.73
N PHE A 228 -0.35 29.96 -4.61
CA PHE A 228 -0.80 30.40 -3.29
C PHE A 228 0.38 31.01 -2.53
N THR A 229 0.37 32.34 -2.41
CA THR A 229 1.45 33.10 -1.78
C THR A 229 0.91 34.14 -0.83
N VAL A 230 1.64 34.41 0.25
CA VAL A 230 1.34 35.49 1.21
C VAL A 230 2.65 36.09 1.72
N ASN A 231 2.67 37.38 2.05
CA ASN A 231 3.75 37.98 2.81
C ASN A 231 3.35 38.08 4.29
N ILE A 232 4.07 37.37 5.16
CA ILE A 232 3.85 37.35 6.61
C ILE A 232 4.92 38.22 7.27
N ASN A 233 4.54 39.36 7.86
CA ASN A 233 5.45 40.28 8.56
C ASN A 233 6.70 40.70 7.74
N GLY A 234 6.58 40.79 6.41
CA GLY A 234 7.69 41.13 5.52
C GLY A 234 8.39 39.94 4.87
N GLU A 235 8.04 38.70 5.23
CA GLU A 235 8.60 37.47 4.64
C GLU A 235 7.62 36.82 3.67
N ASP A 236 8.06 36.59 2.43
CA ASP A 236 7.24 35.90 1.42
C ASP A 236 7.17 34.39 1.71
N LYS A 237 5.95 33.86 1.70
CA LYS A 237 5.62 32.45 1.86
C LYS A 237 4.92 31.96 0.61
N VAL A 238 5.41 30.85 0.08
CA VAL A 238 4.85 30.15 -1.08
C VAL A 238 4.38 28.78 -0.59
N TYR A 239 3.08 28.55 -0.64
CA TYR A 239 2.48 27.26 -0.33
C TYR A 239 2.47 26.43 -1.60
N ASP A 240 3.28 25.38 -1.63
CA ASP A 240 3.56 24.55 -2.80
C ASP A 240 2.81 23.21 -2.79
N ILE A 241 2.15 22.89 -1.67
CA ILE A 241 1.24 21.76 -1.51
C ILE A 241 -0.14 22.33 -1.18
N ILE A 242 -1.14 22.02 -2.00
CA ILE A 242 -2.47 22.64 -1.88
C ILE A 242 -3.55 21.56 -1.92
N TYR A 243 -4.34 21.49 -0.85
CA TYR A 243 -5.52 20.64 -0.75
C TYR A 243 -6.77 21.49 -0.85
N VAL A 244 -7.74 21.01 -1.61
CA VAL A 244 -9.04 21.62 -1.76
C VAL A 244 -10.11 20.58 -1.49
N GLU A 245 -10.85 20.76 -0.40
CA GLU A 245 -11.89 19.83 0.04
C GLU A 245 -13.25 20.49 0.02
N GLN A 246 -14.27 19.79 -0.50
CA GLN A 246 -15.65 20.23 -0.44
C GLN A 246 -16.41 19.45 0.63
N SER A 247 -16.96 20.17 1.62
CA SER A 247 -17.79 19.60 2.68
C SER A 247 -19.12 20.35 2.77
N GLY A 248 -20.14 19.78 2.14
CA GLY A 248 -21.46 20.40 2.03
C GLY A 248 -21.42 21.77 1.33
N GLN A 249 -21.82 22.81 2.07
CA GLN A 249 -21.83 24.21 1.61
C GLN A 249 -20.50 24.94 1.86
N PHE A 250 -19.42 24.22 2.17
CA PHE A 250 -18.12 24.83 2.34
C PHE A 250 -17.08 24.23 1.39
N LEU A 251 -16.18 25.09 0.95
CA LEU A 251 -14.94 24.72 0.29
C LEU A 251 -13.81 25.08 1.26
N GLN A 252 -12.89 24.17 1.50
CA GLN A 252 -11.70 24.41 2.32
C GLN A 252 -10.47 24.33 1.42
N VAL A 253 -9.63 25.34 1.45
CA VAL A 253 -8.32 25.33 0.79
C VAL A 253 -7.25 25.36 1.86
N ARG A 254 -6.44 24.32 1.90
CA ARG A 254 -5.26 24.22 2.75
C ARG A 254 -4.00 24.33 1.90
N GLY A 255 -3.14 25.29 2.22
CA GLY A 255 -1.78 25.37 1.71
C GLY A 255 -0.76 24.91 2.76
N GLU A 256 0.23 24.15 2.34
CA GLU A 256 1.37 23.73 3.15
C GLU A 256 2.68 24.11 2.43
N ILE A 257 3.74 24.33 3.20
CA ILE A 257 5.09 24.62 2.67
C ILE A 257 5.99 23.40 2.89
N THR A 258 6.49 22.83 1.80
CA THR A 258 7.38 21.65 1.83
C THR A 258 8.54 21.83 2.80
N GLY A 259 8.76 20.84 3.66
CA GLY A 259 9.88 20.80 4.60
C GLY A 259 9.70 21.69 5.84
N THR A 260 8.50 22.23 6.05
CA THR A 260 8.15 23.01 7.24
C THR A 260 6.84 22.52 7.87
N ASN A 261 6.48 23.06 9.04
CA ASN A 261 5.15 22.86 9.64
C ASN A 261 4.25 24.09 9.44
N ASP A 262 4.61 24.99 8.52
CA ASP A 262 3.82 26.19 8.25
C ASP A 262 2.65 25.85 7.33
N THR A 263 1.43 26.24 7.72
CA THR A 263 0.21 25.96 6.97
C THR A 263 -0.68 27.20 6.90
N ILE A 264 -1.56 27.22 5.90
CA ILE A 264 -2.67 28.16 5.81
C ILE A 264 -3.94 27.37 5.48
N ASP A 265 -5.00 27.60 6.23
CA ASP A 265 -6.32 27.05 6.00
C ASP A 265 -7.27 28.21 5.74
N LEU A 266 -7.89 28.20 4.57
CA LEU A 266 -8.94 29.12 4.18
C LEU A 266 -10.23 28.33 4.02
N ARG A 267 -11.31 28.80 4.63
CA ARG A 267 -12.65 28.23 4.43
C ARG A 267 -13.52 29.22 3.67
N PHE A 268 -14.31 28.73 2.73
CA PHE A 268 -15.21 29.51 1.91
C PHE A 268 -16.62 28.95 1.97
N ASP A 269 -17.61 29.83 1.80
CA ASP A 269 -18.97 29.43 1.46
C ASP A 269 -18.97 28.93 0.00
N SER A 270 -19.32 27.67 -0.22
CA SER A 270 -19.28 27.03 -1.54
C SER A 270 -20.56 27.31 -2.34
N SER A 271 -21.05 28.56 -2.35
CA SER A 271 -22.29 28.97 -3.05
C SER A 271 -22.22 28.79 -4.59
N ILE A 272 -22.05 27.56 -5.04
CA ILE A 272 -22.45 27.04 -6.34
C ILE A 272 -23.94 26.73 -6.17
N ASP A 273 -24.78 27.74 -6.29
CA ASP A 273 -26.18 27.49 -6.62
C ASP A 273 -26.20 27.02 -8.09
N PRO A 274 -26.53 25.75 -8.38
CA PRO A 274 -26.56 25.24 -9.75
C PRO A 274 -27.69 25.84 -10.59
N SER A 275 -28.61 26.62 -9.99
CA SER A 275 -29.59 27.42 -10.71
C SER A 275 -29.04 28.77 -11.19
N ILE A 276 -27.89 29.20 -10.66
CA ILE A 276 -27.12 30.35 -11.14
C ILE A 276 -26.12 29.81 -12.19
N GLY A 277 -26.66 29.34 -13.31
CA GLY A 277 -25.85 29.02 -14.47
C GLY A 277 -25.13 30.28 -14.95
N ASN A 278 -23.80 30.22 -15.05
CA ASN A 278 -22.91 31.26 -15.59
C ASN A 278 -23.23 32.68 -15.10
N CYS A 279 -22.41 33.22 -14.19
CA CYS A 279 -22.33 34.67 -14.03
C CYS A 279 -21.76 35.34 -15.32
N THR A 280 -22.58 35.49 -16.36
CA THR A 280 -22.37 36.51 -17.37
C THR A 280 -23.04 37.77 -16.85
N PRO A 281 -22.32 38.89 -16.62
CA PRO A 281 -22.86 40.00 -15.85
C PRO A 281 -24.05 40.66 -16.56
N PRO A 282 -25.27 40.61 -16.00
CA PRO A 282 -26.32 41.57 -16.33
C PRO A 282 -26.38 42.62 -15.23
N PRO A 283 -26.79 43.87 -15.54
CA PRO A 283 -26.83 44.92 -14.53
C PRO A 283 -27.98 44.64 -13.55
N GLY A 284 -27.66 44.13 -12.37
CA GLY A 284 -28.62 44.04 -11.26
C GLY A 284 -28.52 42.83 -10.32
N ASP A 285 -27.62 41.87 -10.53
CA ASP A 285 -27.41 40.79 -9.54
C ASP A 285 -26.32 41.21 -8.53
N ALA A 286 -26.65 41.18 -7.24
CA ALA A 286 -25.85 41.75 -6.16
C ALA A 286 -24.80 40.77 -5.59
N ASN A 287 -24.79 39.50 -6.03
CA ASN A 287 -24.02 38.45 -5.35
C ASN A 287 -22.86 37.87 -6.17
N CYS A 288 -22.62 38.33 -7.40
CA CYS A 288 -21.45 37.90 -8.16
C CYS A 288 -20.25 38.84 -7.92
N GLY A 289 -19.12 38.31 -7.43
CA GLY A 289 -17.94 39.10 -7.03
C GLY A 289 -17.92 39.55 -5.57
N VAL A 290 -18.70 38.91 -4.68
CA VAL A 290 -18.67 39.13 -3.23
C VAL A 290 -17.68 38.16 -2.59
N ASP A 291 -16.87 38.64 -1.64
CA ASP A 291 -15.93 37.80 -0.88
C ASP A 291 -16.68 36.65 -0.18
N VAL A 292 -16.30 35.41 -0.50
CA VAL A 292 -16.90 34.19 0.05
C VAL A 292 -16.06 33.57 1.17
N LEU A 293 -14.95 34.20 1.55
CA LEU A 293 -14.12 33.76 2.66
C LEU A 293 -14.93 33.74 3.96
N ARG A 294 -14.74 32.69 4.77
CA ARG A 294 -15.44 32.44 6.03
C ARG A 294 -14.52 32.34 7.24
N ASP A 295 -13.36 31.72 7.09
CA ASP A 295 -12.39 31.56 8.18
C ASP A 295 -10.97 31.54 7.60
N VAL A 296 -10.01 32.08 8.35
CA VAL A 296 -8.57 32.03 8.04
C VAL A 296 -7.78 31.60 9.25
N ARG A 297 -7.02 30.50 9.08
CA ARG A 297 -6.08 30.03 10.07
C ARG A 297 -4.70 29.87 9.43
N ILE A 298 -3.67 30.39 10.10
CA ILE A 298 -2.28 30.23 9.69
C ILE A 298 -1.49 29.62 10.84
N GLN A 299 -0.73 28.57 10.57
CA GLN A 299 0.36 28.13 11.43
C GLN A 299 1.67 28.69 10.88
N TYR A 300 2.38 29.45 11.71
CA TYR A 300 3.63 30.10 11.34
C TYR A 300 4.65 29.98 12.48
N ASN A 301 5.81 29.38 12.20
CA ASN A 301 6.86 29.10 13.19
C ASN A 301 6.34 28.33 14.41
N GLY A 302 5.40 27.41 14.20
CA GLY A 302 4.79 26.58 15.25
C GLY A 302 3.76 27.29 16.13
N VAL A 303 3.38 28.52 15.81
CA VAL A 303 2.31 29.27 16.49
C VAL A 303 1.10 29.40 15.57
N ILE A 304 -0.11 29.27 16.12
CA ILE A 304 -1.36 29.37 15.36
C ILE A 304 -1.95 30.76 15.49
N TYR A 305 -2.24 31.38 14.35
CA TYR A 305 -2.90 32.66 14.20
C TYR A 305 -4.22 32.47 13.46
N THR A 306 -5.27 33.14 13.90
CA THR A 306 -6.61 33.04 13.30
C THR A 306 -7.29 34.42 13.30
N ASP A 307 -8.23 34.60 12.39
CA ASP A 307 -9.08 35.78 12.26
C ASP A 307 -10.29 35.74 13.21
N ALA A 308 -10.76 34.54 13.56
CA ALA A 308 -11.85 34.31 14.50
C ALA A 308 -11.36 34.06 15.93
N ASP A 309 -12.06 34.64 16.92
CA ASP A 309 -11.93 34.24 18.33
C ASP A 309 -12.43 32.78 18.47
N PRO A 310 -11.69 31.85 19.12
CA PRO A 310 -12.12 30.47 19.28
C PRO A 310 -13.46 30.29 20.03
N SER A 311 -13.99 31.34 20.67
CA SER A 311 -15.35 31.37 21.22
C SER A 311 -16.46 31.74 20.22
N PHE A 312 -16.11 32.17 19.00
CA PHE A 312 -17.01 32.53 17.91
C PHE A 312 -16.50 31.98 16.56
N PRO A 313 -16.94 30.77 16.14
CA PRO A 313 -16.39 30.05 14.98
C PRO A 313 -16.92 30.54 13.61
N TYR A 314 -17.33 31.81 13.52
CA TYR A 314 -17.80 32.43 12.27
C TYR A 314 -17.24 33.84 12.20
N PHE A 315 -16.97 34.36 10.99
CA PHE A 315 -16.81 35.80 10.82
C PHE A 315 -17.95 36.52 11.54
N PRO A 316 -17.63 37.53 12.37
CA PRO A 316 -18.67 38.43 12.83
C PRO A 316 -19.41 38.97 11.61
N ASP A 317 -20.75 38.98 11.65
CA ASP A 317 -21.54 39.63 10.60
C ASP A 317 -20.94 41.03 10.36
N PRO A 318 -20.57 41.40 9.12
CA PRO A 318 -20.00 42.71 8.84
C PRO A 318 -20.96 43.86 9.21
N ASN A 319 -22.23 43.55 9.47
CA ASN A 319 -23.24 44.46 9.99
C ASN A 319 -23.49 44.32 11.51
N ASP A 320 -22.83 43.40 12.23
CA ASP A 320 -22.91 43.32 13.69
C ASP A 320 -22.04 44.42 14.31
N PRO A 321 -22.66 45.43 14.97
CA PRO A 321 -21.92 46.52 15.58
C PRO A 321 -21.09 46.10 16.79
N ASN A 322 -21.22 44.86 17.27
CA ASN A 322 -20.49 44.32 18.42
C ASN A 322 -19.35 43.35 18.03
N ALA A 323 -19.17 43.10 16.74
CA ALA A 323 -18.05 42.36 16.19
C ALA A 323 -16.71 42.99 16.60
N THR A 324 -15.80 42.22 17.20
CA THR A 324 -14.40 42.63 17.24
C THR A 324 -13.89 42.67 15.79
N PRO A 325 -13.35 43.79 15.30
CA PRO A 325 -12.98 43.91 13.90
C PRO A 325 -11.79 43.00 13.61
N SER A 326 -12.07 41.82 13.06
CA SER A 326 -11.11 41.16 12.19
C SER A 326 -10.93 42.08 10.98
N TYR A 327 -9.69 42.53 10.76
CA TYR A 327 -9.33 43.36 9.61
C TYR A 327 -8.89 42.53 8.42
N PHE A 328 -9.24 41.24 8.39
CA PHE A 328 -8.92 40.37 7.28
C PHE A 328 -9.86 40.68 6.11
N LEU A 329 -9.28 41.16 5.03
CA LEU A 329 -9.97 41.55 3.81
C LEU A 329 -9.53 40.59 2.70
N GLY A 330 -10.48 39.77 2.23
CA GLY A 330 -10.38 39.04 0.99
C GLY A 330 -11.03 39.82 -0.15
N ASN A 331 -10.58 39.57 -1.37
CA ASN A 331 -11.39 39.80 -2.57
C ASN A 331 -11.35 38.54 -3.42
N LEU A 332 -11.91 37.47 -2.85
CA LEU A 332 -11.77 36.13 -3.38
C LEU A 332 -13.04 35.72 -4.10
N VAL A 333 -12.88 35.25 -5.34
CA VAL A 333 -13.98 34.89 -6.21
C VAL A 333 -13.80 33.44 -6.65
N THR A 334 -14.84 32.63 -6.45
CA THR A 334 -14.97 31.31 -7.08
C THR A 334 -15.38 31.51 -8.54
N ASN A 335 -14.60 30.97 -9.47
CA ASN A 335 -14.87 31.05 -10.91
C ASN A 335 -15.46 29.73 -11.41
N ALA A 336 -16.19 29.78 -12.53
CA ALA A 336 -16.69 28.57 -13.20
C ALA A 336 -15.51 27.67 -13.64
N GLY A 337 -15.64 26.34 -13.44
CA GLY A 337 -14.63 25.35 -13.82
C GLY A 337 -13.62 24.99 -12.72
N ASN A 338 -14.05 24.97 -11.46
CA ASN A 338 -13.24 24.66 -10.27
C ASN A 338 -11.99 25.55 -10.12
N ALA A 339 -12.11 26.82 -10.47
CA ALA A 339 -11.04 27.79 -10.33
C ALA A 339 -11.35 28.77 -9.19
N PHE A 340 -10.33 29.18 -8.45
CA PHE A 340 -10.43 30.07 -7.30
C PHE A 340 -9.34 31.13 -7.36
N SER A 341 -9.71 32.41 -7.38
CA SER A 341 -8.74 33.49 -7.55
C SER A 341 -9.04 34.71 -6.69
N GLY A 342 -8.01 35.37 -6.17
CA GLY A 342 -8.11 36.70 -5.59
C GLY A 342 -6.93 37.05 -4.69
N THR A 343 -7.17 37.98 -3.76
CA THR A 343 -6.12 38.51 -2.87
C THR A 343 -6.49 38.48 -1.41
N LEU A 344 -5.49 38.35 -0.53
CA LEU A 344 -5.60 38.27 0.92
C LEU A 344 -4.76 39.37 1.59
N ASN A 345 -5.35 40.17 2.47
CA ASN A 345 -4.61 41.15 3.28
C ASN A 345 -5.29 41.31 4.65
N GLY A 346 -4.52 41.46 5.72
CA GLY A 346 -5.11 41.70 7.04
C GLY A 346 -4.21 41.38 8.22
N ARG A 347 -4.81 41.30 9.41
CA ARG A 347 -4.13 40.87 10.63
C ARG A 347 -4.79 39.63 11.19
N LEU A 348 -3.97 38.69 11.65
CA LEU A 348 -4.41 37.49 12.37
C LEU A 348 -3.80 37.49 13.76
N PHE A 349 -4.53 37.00 14.75
CA PHE A 349 -4.15 37.05 16.16
C PHE A 349 -3.81 35.67 16.70
N GLU A 350 -2.81 35.58 17.56
CA GLU A 350 -2.36 34.34 18.18
C GLU A 350 -3.49 33.72 19.02
N GLY A 351 -3.91 32.51 18.63
CA GLY A 351 -5.05 31.83 19.23
C GLY A 351 -6.37 32.59 19.11
N GLY A 352 -6.48 33.55 18.19
CA GLY A 352 -7.69 34.35 17.94
C GLY A 352 -7.97 35.43 18.99
N ASN A 353 -7.08 35.63 19.96
CA ASN A 353 -7.24 36.64 20.98
C ASN A 353 -6.55 37.94 20.58
N ALA A 354 -7.33 39.00 20.37
CA ALA A 354 -6.82 40.32 19.98
C ALA A 354 -5.82 40.95 20.97
N ASN A 355 -5.74 40.44 22.19
CA ASN A 355 -4.80 40.89 23.21
C ASN A 355 -3.46 40.14 23.20
N ASN A 356 -3.33 39.08 22.40
CA ASN A 356 -2.08 38.34 22.19
C ASN A 356 -1.25 38.96 21.05
N GLY A 357 -0.16 38.29 20.65
CA GLY A 357 0.61 38.68 19.46
C GLY A 357 -0.23 38.59 18.17
N PHE A 358 0.16 39.35 17.15
CA PHE A 358 -0.47 39.30 15.83
C PHE A 358 0.56 39.19 14.72
N ILE A 359 0.14 38.66 13.58
CA ILE A 359 0.87 38.73 12.32
C ILE A 359 0.11 39.61 11.33
N THR A 360 0.85 40.23 10.42
CA THR A 360 0.29 40.97 9.29
C THR A 360 0.48 40.16 8.02
N ILE A 361 -0.61 39.93 7.31
CA ILE A 361 -0.65 39.34 5.98
C ILE A 361 -0.79 40.48 4.97
N SER A 362 0.11 40.51 4.01
CA SER A 362 0.07 41.46 2.90
C SER A 362 0.40 40.78 1.58
N ASN A 363 -0.02 41.40 0.47
CA ASN A 363 0.26 40.93 -0.89
C ASN A 363 -0.11 39.46 -1.12
N GLY A 364 -1.11 38.93 -0.41
CA GLY A 364 -1.53 37.56 -0.59
C GLY A 364 -2.21 37.40 -1.94
N ILE A 365 -1.79 36.38 -2.69
CA ILE A 365 -2.35 36.01 -3.99
C ILE A 365 -2.69 34.54 -3.94
N ILE A 366 -3.91 34.23 -4.34
CA ILE A 366 -4.38 32.87 -4.58
C ILE A 366 -4.97 32.82 -5.98
N ASP A 367 -4.54 31.85 -6.78
CA ASP A 367 -5.03 31.60 -8.13
C ASP A 367 -4.84 30.10 -8.39
N LEU A 368 -5.92 29.35 -8.21
CA LEU A 368 -5.92 27.89 -8.14
C LEU A 368 -6.97 27.28 -9.06
N THR A 369 -6.72 26.05 -9.48
CA THR A 369 -7.67 25.13 -10.12
C THR A 369 -7.63 23.79 -9.37
N TYR A 370 -8.78 23.13 -9.17
CA TYR A 370 -8.85 21.89 -8.38
C TYR A 370 -9.92 20.87 -8.84
#